data_AF-A0A2R6LEZ4-F1
#
_entry.id   AF-A0A2R6LEZ4-F1
#
_cell.length_a   1.000
_cell.length_b   1.000
_cell.length_c   1.000
_cell.angle_alpha   90.00
_cell.angle_beta   90.00
_cell.angle_gamma   90.00
#
_symmetry.space_group_name_H-M   'P 1'
#
loop_
_entity.id
_entity.type
_entity.pdbx_description
1 polymer ?
#
loop_
_entity_poly.entity_id
_entity_poly.type
_entity_poly.pdbx_seq_one_letter_code
_entity_poly.pdbx_strand_id
1 'polypeptide(L)'
;MVEERVTDGRRIAELLASEVEGRVGALASLTVGNADRDAEPSVDGTHAYDVVRENEDADGDAGATVARAFLQPERTRLELSTAPERALADARERGLRARPRAGESPATLVFVESGAATKRAADLLGAVADTSGADDR
;
A
#
# COMPACT_ATOMS: atom_id res chain seq x y z
N MET A 1 -25.19 -12.74 -14.92
CA MET A 1 -23.72 -12.57 -14.97
C MET A 1 -23.30 -12.17 -13.57
N VAL A 2 -22.56 -13.03 -12.87
CA VAL A 2 -21.92 -12.65 -11.60
C VAL A 2 -20.61 -11.99 -12.03
N GLU A 3 -20.45 -10.70 -11.77
CA GLU A 3 -19.14 -10.08 -11.93
C GLU A 3 -18.17 -10.83 -11.02
N GLU A 4 -17.13 -11.44 -11.58
CA GLU A 4 -16.05 -12.09 -10.84
C GLU A 4 -15.37 -11.02 -9.97
N ARG A 5 -15.90 -10.81 -8.77
CA ARG A 5 -15.33 -9.88 -7.81
C ARG A 5 -14.12 -10.57 -7.23
N VAL A 6 -12.93 -10.08 -7.59
CA VAL A 6 -11.69 -10.50 -6.96
C VAL A 6 -11.73 -10.10 -5.50
N THR A 7 -12.03 -11.05 -4.62
CA THR A 7 -12.00 -10.92 -3.16
C THR A 7 -10.92 -11.78 -2.52
N ASP A 8 -10.15 -12.54 -3.30
CA ASP A 8 -9.00 -13.29 -2.81
C ASP A 8 -7.86 -12.31 -2.45
N GLY A 9 -7.39 -12.34 -1.21
CA GLY A 9 -6.44 -11.35 -0.72
C GLY A 9 -5.05 -11.45 -1.35
N ARG A 10 -4.63 -12.63 -1.82
CA ARG A 10 -3.40 -12.77 -2.61
C ARG A 10 -3.59 -12.11 -3.98
N ARG A 11 -4.70 -12.40 -4.65
CA ARG A 11 -4.99 -11.81 -5.95
C ARG A 11 -5.15 -10.29 -5.90
N ILE A 12 -5.74 -9.77 -4.83
CA ILE A 12 -5.81 -8.31 -4.58
C ILE A 12 -4.40 -7.73 -4.42
N ALA A 13 -3.52 -8.38 -3.65
CA ALA A 13 -2.15 -7.91 -3.42
C ALA A 13 -1.32 -7.90 -4.71
N GLU A 14 -1.46 -8.92 -5.54
CA GLU A 14 -0.80 -9.01 -6.86
C GLU A 14 -1.27 -7.91 -7.82
N LEU A 15 -2.59 -7.65 -7.85
CA LEU A 15 -3.14 -6.55 -8.63
C LEU A 15 -2.59 -5.21 -8.16
N LEU A 16 -2.57 -4.97 -6.86
CA LEU A 16 -2.00 -3.73 -6.31
C LEU A 16 -0.49 -3.61 -6.58
N ALA A 17 0.28 -4.69 -6.45
CA ALA A 17 1.70 -4.70 -6.80
C ALA A 17 1.91 -4.34 -8.28
N SER A 18 1.05 -4.84 -9.17
CA SER A 18 1.10 -4.52 -10.60
C SER A 18 0.79 -3.04 -10.88
N GLU A 19 -0.09 -2.41 -10.10
CA GLU A 19 -0.34 -0.96 -10.21
C GLU A 19 0.90 -0.15 -9.82
N VAL A 20 1.56 -0.51 -8.72
CA VAL A 20 2.79 0.16 -8.23
C VAL A 20 3.92 -0.03 -9.24
N GLU A 21 4.17 -1.26 -9.69
CA GLU A 21 5.21 -1.57 -10.68
C GLU A 21 4.90 -1.00 -12.07
N GLY A 22 3.66 -0.60 -12.34
CA GLY A 22 3.30 0.14 -13.53
C GLY A 22 3.97 1.53 -13.60
N ARG A 23 4.36 2.11 -12.45
CA ARG A 23 5.12 3.36 -12.33
C ARG A 23 4.57 4.50 -13.17
N VAL A 24 3.25 4.64 -13.21
CA VAL A 24 2.55 5.70 -13.97
C VAL A 24 2.08 6.83 -13.07
N GLY A 25 2.21 8.07 -13.55
CA GLY A 25 1.70 9.25 -12.84
C GLY A 25 2.29 9.41 -11.44
N ALA A 26 1.43 9.53 -10.42
CA ALA A 26 1.83 9.69 -9.02
C ALA A 26 2.57 8.47 -8.42
N LEU A 27 2.59 7.34 -9.14
CA LEU A 27 3.35 6.14 -8.75
C LEU A 27 4.75 6.08 -9.37
N ALA A 28 5.12 7.04 -10.22
CA ALA A 28 6.38 7.00 -10.96
C ALA A 28 7.63 6.93 -10.06
N SER A 29 7.53 7.41 -8.82
CA SER A 29 8.59 7.37 -7.81
C SER A 29 8.50 6.17 -6.86
N LEU A 30 7.56 5.25 -7.06
CA LEU A 30 7.31 4.11 -6.18
C LEU A 30 7.67 2.79 -6.86
N THR A 31 8.19 1.85 -6.07
CA THR A 31 8.46 0.48 -6.51
C THR A 31 8.12 -0.51 -5.40
N VAL A 32 7.88 -1.76 -5.78
CA VAL A 32 7.75 -2.87 -4.85
C VAL A 32 9.14 -3.33 -4.40
N GLY A 33 9.34 -3.40 -3.08
CA GLY A 33 10.55 -3.89 -2.43
C GLY A 33 10.24 -5.03 -1.44
N ASN A 34 11.27 -5.75 -0.99
CA ASN A 34 11.15 -6.81 0.02
C ASN A 34 9.99 -7.80 -0.21
N ALA A 35 9.76 -8.17 -1.48
CA ALA A 35 8.63 -9.02 -1.85
C ALA A 35 8.90 -10.49 -1.49
N ASP A 36 8.02 -11.07 -0.67
CA ASP A 36 7.95 -12.50 -0.39
C ASP A 36 6.88 -13.15 -1.30
N ARG A 37 7.36 -13.96 -2.26
CA ARG A 37 6.49 -14.65 -3.24
C ARG A 37 5.84 -15.90 -2.67
N ASP A 38 6.36 -16.42 -1.56
CA ASP A 38 5.89 -17.63 -0.91
C ASP A 38 4.94 -17.32 0.25
N ALA A 39 4.72 -16.04 0.55
CA ALA A 39 3.81 -15.57 1.59
C ALA A 39 2.39 -16.17 1.45
N GLU A 40 1.93 -16.81 2.53
CA GLU A 40 0.59 -17.37 2.62
C GLU A 40 -0.37 -16.46 3.40
N PRO A 41 -1.61 -16.25 2.93
CA PRO A 41 -2.58 -15.41 3.64
C PRO A 41 -2.87 -15.92 5.06
N SER A 42 -2.89 -15.00 6.03
CA SER A 42 -3.27 -15.30 7.42
C SER A 42 -4.26 -14.28 7.97
N VAL A 43 -5.02 -14.66 9.01
CA VAL A 43 -6.03 -13.78 9.62
C VAL A 43 -5.39 -12.48 10.16
N ASP A 44 -4.21 -12.58 10.77
CA ASP A 44 -3.48 -11.43 11.30
C ASP A 44 -2.75 -10.63 10.21
N GLY A 45 -2.56 -11.24 9.04
CA GLY A 45 -1.87 -10.66 7.91
C GLY A 45 -0.43 -11.13 7.84
N THR A 46 -0.08 -11.82 6.76
CA THR A 46 1.30 -12.21 6.47
C THR A 46 1.94 -11.12 5.60
N HIS A 47 3.14 -10.66 5.95
CA HIS A 47 3.84 -9.66 5.15
C HIS A 47 4.09 -10.20 3.73
N ALA A 48 3.80 -9.37 2.72
CA ALA A 48 3.89 -9.74 1.31
C ALA A 48 4.99 -8.95 0.60
N TYR A 49 5.01 -7.64 0.79
CA TYR A 49 5.98 -6.74 0.18
C TYR A 49 5.90 -5.36 0.83
N ASP A 50 6.92 -4.55 0.57
CA ASP A 50 6.98 -3.13 0.89
C ASP A 50 6.74 -2.31 -0.38
N VAL A 51 6.14 -1.13 -0.21
CA VAL A 51 6.11 -0.08 -1.23
C VAL A 51 7.10 0.98 -0.79
N VAL A 52 8.16 1.14 -1.58
CA VAL A 52 9.28 2.03 -1.27
C VAL A 52 9.36 3.14 -2.30
N ARG A 53 9.81 4.32 -1.88
CA ARG A 53 10.18 5.39 -2.81
C ARG A 53 11.54 5.07 -3.43
N GLU A 54 11.68 5.21 -4.74
CA GLU A 54 12.99 5.24 -5.38
C GLU A 54 13.71 6.53 -4.97
N ASN A 55 14.84 6.40 -4.27
CA ASN A 55 15.75 7.52 -4.01
C ASN A 55 16.83 7.50 -5.09
N GLU A 56 16.98 8.60 -5.84
CA GLU A 56 18.01 8.74 -6.87
C GLU A 56 19.44 8.70 -6.29
N ASP A 57 19.60 9.02 -5.00
CA ASP A 57 20.89 9.12 -4.29
C ASP A 57 21.25 7.90 -3.42
N ALA A 58 20.43 6.85 -3.38
CA ALA A 58 20.66 5.71 -2.50
C ALA A 58 21.47 4.62 -3.20
N ASP A 59 22.80 4.71 -3.09
CA ASP A 59 23.74 3.61 -3.31
C ASP A 59 23.44 2.47 -2.31
N GLY A 60 22.49 1.60 -2.66
CA GLY A 60 22.26 0.32 -1.99
C GLY A 60 21.32 0.30 -0.78
N ASP A 61 20.75 1.43 -0.34
CA ASP A 61 19.74 1.46 0.73
C ASP A 61 18.34 1.47 0.10
N ALA A 62 17.52 0.46 0.41
CA ALA A 62 16.13 0.41 -0.05
C ALA A 62 15.43 1.70 0.38
N GLY A 63 14.95 2.50 -0.58
CA GLY A 63 14.44 3.84 -0.29
C GLY A 63 13.27 3.87 0.70
N ALA A 64 12.87 5.07 1.12
CA ALA A 64 11.95 5.25 2.25
C ALA A 64 10.64 4.45 2.08
N THR A 65 10.34 3.57 3.04
CA THR A 65 9.11 2.77 3.02
C THR A 65 7.88 3.65 3.20
N VAL A 66 7.02 3.68 2.18
CA VAL A 66 5.75 4.42 2.20
C VAL A 66 4.64 3.58 2.81
N ALA A 67 4.60 2.29 2.46
CA ALA A 67 3.62 1.36 2.98
C ALA A 67 4.14 -0.08 3.01
N ARG A 68 3.52 -0.92 3.83
CA ARG A 68 3.73 -2.38 3.83
C ARG A 68 2.44 -3.11 3.54
N ALA A 69 2.48 -4.13 2.69
CA ALA A 69 1.33 -4.94 2.33
C ALA A 69 1.32 -6.26 3.10
N PHE A 70 0.15 -6.62 3.63
CA PHE A 70 -0.08 -7.86 4.37
C PHE A 70 -1.26 -8.64 3.77
N LEU A 71 -1.04 -9.92 3.50
CA LEU A 71 -2.04 -10.86 2.97
C LEU A 71 -2.97 -11.35 4.06
N GLN A 72 -4.26 -11.09 3.88
CA GLN A 72 -5.33 -11.76 4.61
C GLN A 72 -6.14 -12.61 3.62
N PRO A 73 -6.91 -13.63 4.08
CA PRO A 73 -7.59 -14.55 3.17
C PRO A 73 -8.48 -13.84 2.13
N GLU A 74 -9.19 -12.79 2.56
CA GLU A 74 -10.21 -12.12 1.74
C GLU A 74 -9.88 -10.66 1.38
N ARG A 75 -8.67 -10.20 1.71
CA ARG A 75 -8.25 -8.81 1.50
C ARG A 75 -6.75 -8.62 1.66
N THR A 76 -6.25 -7.50 1.19
CA THR A 76 -4.91 -7.02 1.51
C THR A 76 -5.01 -5.88 2.51
N ARG A 77 -4.21 -5.91 3.57
CA ARG A 77 -4.07 -4.80 4.51
C ARG A 77 -2.80 -4.02 4.15
N LEU A 78 -2.93 -2.73 3.93
CA LEU A 78 -1.80 -1.81 3.85
C LEU A 78 -1.58 -1.18 5.22
N GLU A 79 -0.32 -1.05 5.60
CA GLU A 79 0.12 -0.28 6.76
C GLU A 79 0.94 0.92 6.26
N LEU A 80 0.40 2.12 6.42
CA LEU A 80 1.02 3.37 6.02
C LEU A 80 1.55 4.08 7.27
N SER A 81 2.87 4.03 7.46
CA SER A 81 3.57 4.77 8.52
C SER A 81 3.84 6.23 8.14
N THR A 82 3.82 6.51 6.84
CA THR A 82 4.08 7.85 6.29
C THR A 82 2.84 8.73 6.43
N ALA A 83 2.98 9.87 7.11
CA ALA A 83 1.91 10.86 7.35
C ALA A 83 0.55 10.21 7.75
N PRO A 84 0.49 9.43 8.85
CA PRO A 84 -0.62 8.51 9.11
C PRO A 84 -1.98 9.21 9.22
N GLU A 85 -2.04 10.39 9.83
CA GLU A 85 -3.29 11.15 9.96
C GLU A 85 -3.83 11.60 8.59
N ARG A 86 -2.94 12.08 7.72
CA ARG A 86 -3.28 12.45 6.34
C ARG A 86 -3.70 11.24 5.52
N ALA A 87 -2.94 10.13 5.61
CA ALA A 87 -3.28 8.88 4.97
C ALA A 87 -4.68 8.37 5.37
N LEU A 88 -5.08 8.57 6.64
CA LEU A 88 -6.40 8.20 7.13
C LEU A 88 -7.51 9.07 6.50
N ALA A 89 -7.30 10.38 6.40
CA ALA A 89 -8.26 11.29 5.76
C ALA A 89 -8.43 10.94 4.27
N ASP A 90 -7.33 10.87 3.53
CA ASP A 90 -7.35 10.60 2.08
C ASP A 90 -7.94 9.23 1.77
N ALA A 91 -7.64 8.20 2.57
CA ALA A 91 -8.24 6.88 2.40
C ALA A 91 -9.77 6.92 2.54
N ARG A 92 -10.28 7.66 3.52
CA ARG A 92 -11.73 7.81 3.75
C ARG A 92 -12.41 8.59 2.62
N GLU A 93 -11.79 9.66 2.14
CA GLU A 93 -12.30 10.44 0.99
C GLU A 93 -12.38 9.59 -0.28
N ARG A 94 -11.44 8.65 -0.45
CA ARG A 94 -11.44 7.68 -1.55
C ARG A 94 -12.40 6.49 -1.32
N GLY A 95 -13.14 6.47 -0.22
CA GLY A 95 -14.08 5.39 0.10
C GLY A 95 -13.38 4.06 0.44
N LEU A 96 -12.14 4.11 0.92
CA LEU A 96 -11.43 2.94 1.45
C LEU A 96 -11.70 2.80 2.94
N ARG A 97 -11.86 1.55 3.40
CA ARG A 97 -11.95 1.27 4.83
C ARG A 97 -10.58 1.45 5.45
N ALA A 98 -10.47 2.41 6.37
CA ALA A 98 -9.21 2.72 7.05
C ALA A 98 -9.41 2.93 8.55
N ARG A 99 -8.40 2.55 9.35
CA ARG A 99 -8.36 2.78 10.79
C ARG A 99 -6.95 3.18 11.25
N PRO A 100 -6.82 4.08 12.24
CA PRO A 100 -5.53 4.35 12.86
C PRO A 100 -5.08 3.15 13.71
N ARG A 101 -3.76 2.97 13.79
CA ARG A 101 -3.06 2.12 14.74
C ARG A 101 -2.21 3.05 15.60
N ALA A 102 -2.63 3.25 16.84
CA ALA A 102 -1.83 3.96 17.84
C ALA A 102 -0.75 3.02 18.42
N GLY A 103 0.34 3.59 18.90
CA GLY A 103 1.43 2.86 19.54
C GLY A 103 2.78 3.54 19.29
N GLU A 104 3.86 2.84 19.60
CA GLU A 104 5.24 3.29 19.39
C GLU A 104 5.56 3.53 17.91
N SER A 105 4.88 2.80 17.02
CA SER A 105 4.92 3.02 15.57
C SER A 105 3.50 3.36 15.08
N PRO A 106 3.11 4.64 15.09
CA PRO A 106 1.80 5.07 14.62
C PRO A 106 1.68 4.83 13.11
N ALA A 107 0.55 4.26 12.69
CA ALA A 107 0.30 3.97 11.28
C ALA A 107 -1.19 4.04 10.96
N THR A 108 -1.51 4.19 9.69
CA THR A 108 -2.87 4.01 9.18
C THR A 108 -2.98 2.66 8.49
N LEU A 109 -3.97 1.87 8.91
CA LEU A 109 -4.29 0.58 8.33
C LEU A 109 -5.41 0.75 7.31
N VAL A 110 -5.14 0.43 6.05
CA VAL A 110 -6.11 0.48 4.95
C VAL A 110 -6.44 -0.93 4.49
N PHE A 111 -7.72 -1.24 4.32
CA PHE A 111 -8.19 -2.54 3.88
C PHE A 111 -8.62 -2.49 2.42
N VAL A 112 -7.91 -3.23 1.56
CA VAL A 112 -8.21 -3.37 0.14
C VAL A 112 -8.98 -4.68 -0.02
N GLU A 113 -10.30 -4.57 -0.16
CA GLU A 113 -11.23 -5.70 -0.10
C GLU A 113 -11.70 -6.17 -1.49
N SER A 114 -11.24 -5.52 -2.56
CA SER A 114 -11.54 -5.97 -3.92
C SER A 114 -10.53 -5.48 -4.94
N GLY A 115 -10.49 -6.13 -6.11
CA GLY A 115 -9.71 -5.66 -7.26
C GLY A 115 -10.03 -4.21 -7.67
N ALA A 116 -11.29 -3.77 -7.59
CA ALA A 116 -11.62 -2.36 -7.87
C ALA A 116 -11.03 -1.38 -6.84
N ALA A 117 -10.83 -1.83 -5.59
CA ALA A 117 -10.22 -1.02 -4.55
C ALA A 117 -8.71 -0.85 -4.74
N THR A 118 -8.03 -1.68 -5.55
CA THR A 118 -6.59 -1.57 -5.78
C THR A 118 -6.23 -0.25 -6.46
N LYS A 119 -7.02 0.20 -7.44
CA LYS A 119 -6.84 1.50 -8.10
C LYS A 119 -6.87 2.65 -7.11
N ARG A 120 -7.87 2.69 -6.24
CA ARG A 120 -8.01 3.73 -5.21
C ARG A 120 -6.90 3.66 -4.17
N ALA A 121 -6.43 2.46 -3.84
CA ALA A 121 -5.30 2.26 -2.95
C ALA A 121 -3.98 2.73 -3.59
N ALA A 122 -3.78 2.48 -4.88
CA ALA A 122 -2.63 2.98 -5.62
C ALA A 122 -2.62 4.52 -5.68
N ASP A 123 -3.76 5.16 -6.00
CA ASP A 123 -3.86 6.61 -5.97
C ASP A 123 -3.57 7.21 -4.57
N LEU A 124 -3.95 6.50 -3.51
CA LEU A 124 -3.61 6.87 -2.13
C LEU A 124 -2.10 6.80 -1.89
N LEU A 125 -1.43 5.73 -2.34
CA LEU A 125 0.01 5.55 -2.17
C LEU A 125 0.79 6.69 -2.83
N GLY A 126 0.43 7.06 -4.06
CA GLY A 126 1.03 8.20 -4.75
C GLY A 126 0.85 9.52 -4.00
N ALA A 127 -0.37 9.81 -3.53
CA ALA A 127 -0.66 11.03 -2.78
C ALA A 127 0.10 11.12 -1.44
N VAL A 128 0.23 10.01 -0.72
CA VAL A 128 1.02 9.93 0.53
C VAL A 128 2.50 10.11 0.24
N ALA A 129 3.00 9.50 -0.84
CA ALA A 129 4.37 9.70 -1.27
C ALA A 129 4.65 11.18 -1.61
N ASP A 130 3.84 11.83 -2.44
CA ASP A 130 4.06 13.25 -2.78
C ASP A 130 4.10 14.15 -1.53
N THR A 131 3.28 13.85 -0.52
CA THR A 131 3.23 14.63 0.73
C THR A 131 4.54 14.58 1.51
N SER A 132 5.21 13.43 1.58
CA SER A 132 6.51 13.34 2.27
C SER A 132 7.68 13.91 1.47
N GLY A 133 7.52 14.18 0.18
CA GLY A 133 8.49 14.98 -0.57
C GLY A 133 8.41 16.48 -0.26
N ALA A 134 7.28 16.96 0.29
CA ALA A 134 7.09 18.36 0.66
C ALA A 134 7.58 18.71 2.08
N ASP A 135 7.74 17.71 2.96
CA ASP A 135 8.25 17.91 4.33
C ASP A 135 9.79 17.91 4.39
N ASP A 136 10.47 17.47 3.32
CA ASP A 136 11.93 17.35 3.20
C ASP A 136 12.58 18.47 2.35
N ARG A 137 11.86 19.58 2.07
CA ARG A 137 12.33 20.70 1.23
C ARG A 137 12.10 22.06 1.89
#